data_AF-A0A975ASK1-F1
#
_entry.id   AF-A0A975ASK1-F1
#
_cell.length_a   1.000
_cell.length_b   1.000
_cell.length_c   1.000
_cell.angle_alpha   90.00
_cell.angle_beta   90.00
_cell.angle_gamma   90.00
#
_symmetry.space_group_name_H-M   'P 1'
#
loop_
_entity.id
_entity.type
_entity.pdbx_description
1 polymer ?
#
loop_
_entity_poly.entity_id
_entity_poly.type
_entity_poly.pdbx_seq_one_letter_code
_entity_poly.pdbx_strand_id
1 'polypeptide(L)' 'MTTKLDKPIRREIEINEKAYTLTIDGDGLKLVEKGRRNGQELRWRDFVGGDAALSAALNASTSASASG' A
#
# COMPACT_ATOMS: atom_id res chain seq x y z
N MET A 1 -12.14 14.67 16.71
CA MET A 1 -11.76 13.54 17.58
C MET A 1 -11.28 12.41 16.68
N THR A 2 -10.13 11.82 16.98
CA THR A 2 -9.56 10.71 16.19
C THR A 2 -9.78 9.42 16.96
N THR A 3 -10.41 8.43 16.34
CA THR A 3 -10.60 7.11 16.95
C THR A 3 -9.34 6.28 16.77
N LYS A 4 -8.84 5.71 17.86
CA LYS A 4 -7.67 4.83 17.82
C LYS A 4 -7.98 3.56 17.01
N LEU A 5 -7.01 3.13 16.22
CA LEU A 5 -7.08 1.89 15.46
C LEU A 5 -6.67 0.72 16.35
N ASP A 6 -7.62 0.20 17.15
CA ASP A 6 -7.35 -0.92 18.07
C ASP A 6 -7.42 -2.29 17.37
N LYS A 7 -8.10 -2.39 16.23
CA LYS A 7 -8.22 -3.61 15.43
C LYS A 7 -7.99 -3.30 13.95
N PRO A 8 -7.45 -4.24 13.16
CA PRO A 8 -7.30 -4.04 11.72
C PRO A 8 -8.64 -3.71 11.06
N ILE A 9 -8.65 -2.67 10.23
CA ILE A 9 -9.79 -2.29 9.40
C ILE A 9 -9.55 -2.82 7.99
N ARG A 10 -10.57 -3.43 7.39
CA ARG A 10 -10.53 -3.90 6.00
C ARG A 10 -11.53 -3.13 5.15
N ARG A 11 -11.10 -2.69 3.97
CA ARG A 11 -11.93 -1.99 2.99
C ARG A 11 -11.68 -2.54 1.60
N GLU A 12 -12.75 -2.68 0.82
CA GLU A 12 -12.60 -2.84 -0.62
C GLU A 12 -12.36 -1.45 -1.22
N ILE A 13 -11.38 -1.35 -2.10
CA ILE A 13 -11.09 -0.15 -2.88
C ILE A 13 -10.85 -0.54 -4.33
N GLU A 14 -11.07 0.40 -5.24
CA GLU A 14 -10.83 0.20 -6.66
C GLU A 14 -9.63 1.05 -7.11
N ILE A 15 -8.68 0.43 -7.81
CA ILE A 15 -7.52 1.11 -8.39
C ILE A 15 -7.37 0.59 -9.81
N ASN A 16 -7.39 1.49 -10.81
CA ASN A 16 -7.29 1.13 -12.23
C ASN A 16 -8.27 0.01 -12.62
N GLU A 17 -9.55 0.16 -12.26
CA GLU A 17 -10.64 -0.79 -12.56
C GLU A 17 -10.48 -2.19 -11.92
N LYS A 18 -9.55 -2.34 -10.98
CA LYS A 18 -9.32 -3.58 -10.24
C LYS A 18 -9.70 -3.41 -8.78
N ALA A 19 -10.39 -4.41 -8.25
CA ALA A 19 -10.78 -4.46 -6.85
C ALA A 19 -9.65 -4.97 -5.97
N TYR A 20 -9.36 -4.23 -4.90
CA TYR A 20 -8.37 -4.59 -3.89
C TYR A 20 -9.00 -4.59 -2.51
N THR A 21 -8.48 -5.45 -1.64
CA THR A 21 -8.70 -5.37 -0.19
C THR A 21 -7.54 -4.61 0.44
N LEU A 22 -7.84 -3.42 0.96
CA LEU A 22 -6.95 -2.66 1.81
C LEU A 22 -7.18 -3.06 3.27
N THR A 23 -6.12 -3.48 3.94
CA THR A 23 -6.06 -3.69 5.38
C THR A 23 -5.21 -2.60 6.00
N ILE A 24 -5.73 -1.93 7.02
CA ILE A 24 -5.04 -0.89 7.79
C ILE A 24 -4.94 -1.38 9.23
N ASP A 25 -3.73 -1.40 9.79
CA ASP A 25 -3.49 -1.76 11.18
C ASP A 25 -2.48 -0.82 11.86
N GLY A 26 -2.11 -1.15 13.10
CA GLY A 26 -1.20 -0.33 13.90
C GLY A 26 0.22 -0.24 13.36
N ASP A 27 0.62 -1.16 12.48
CA ASP A 27 1.97 -1.21 11.92
C ASP A 27 2.06 -0.65 10.50
N GLY A 28 0.97 -0.74 9.72
CA GLY A 28 0.98 -0.27 8.35
C GLY A 28 -0.29 -0.53 7.54
N LEU A 29 -0.06 -0.65 6.24
CA LEU A 29 -1.04 -0.91 5.19
C LEU A 29 -0.70 -2.21 4.48
N LYS A 30 -1.72 -3.00 4.16
CA LYS A 30 -1.60 -4.15 3.27
C LYS A 30 -2.67 -4.11 2.19
N LEU A 31 -2.25 -4.15 0.94
CA LEU A 31 -3.12 -4.11 -0.22
C LEU A 31 -3.05 -5.43 -0.98
N VAL A 32 -4.17 -6.14 -1.10
CA VAL A 32 -4.25 -7.43 -1.78
C VAL A 32 -5.27 -7.34 -2.91
N GLU A 33 -4.88 -7.65 -4.14
CA GLU A 33 -5.83 -7.73 -5.27
C GLU A 33 -6.83 -8.87 -5.03
N LYS A 34 -8.10 -8.64 -5.33
CA LYS A 34 -9.15 -9.65 -5.13
C LYS A 34 -8.86 -10.90 -5.97
N GLY A 35 -8.91 -12.07 -5.35
CA GLY A 35 -8.55 -13.34 -5.99
C GLY A 35 -7.05 -13.65 -6.02
N ARG A 36 -6.19 -12.75 -5.51
CA ARG A 36 -4.76 -12.99 -5.31
C ARG A 36 -4.45 -13.23 -3.83
N ARG A 37 -3.41 -14.02 -3.58
CA ARG A 37 -2.89 -14.28 -2.22
C ARG A 37 -1.70 -13.40 -1.86
N ASN A 38 -0.98 -12.92 -2.88
CA ASN A 38 0.15 -12.01 -2.72
C ASN A 38 -0.37 -10.57 -2.77
N GLY A 39 0.07 -9.74 -1.83
CA GLY A 39 -0.27 -8.33 -1.76
C GLY A 39 0.93 -7.50 -1.33
N GLN A 40 0.83 -6.20 -1.52
CA GLN A 40 1.86 -5.23 -1.15
C GLN A 40 1.65 -4.78 0.29
N GLU A 41 2.73 -4.67 1.07
CA GLU A 41 2.72 -4.14 2.43
C GLU A 41 3.56 -2.86 2.51
N LEU A 42 3.12 -1.89 3.31
CA LEU A 42 3.84 -0.64 3.59
C LEU A 42 3.73 -0.32 5.08
N ARG A 43 4.86 -0.22 5.79
CA ARG A 43 4.86 0.12 7.23
C ARG A 43 4.75 1.64 7.41
N TRP A 44 4.15 2.06 8.53
CA TRP A 44 4.05 3.49 8.85
C TRP A 44 5.41 4.17 8.99
N ARG A 45 6.42 3.45 9.48
CA ARG A 45 7.79 3.98 9.60
C ARG A 45 8.38 4.35 8.24
N ASP A 46 8.14 3.53 7.23
CA ASP A 46 8.59 3.77 5.87
C ASP A 46 7.83 4.96 5.25
N PHE A 47 6.54 5.09 5.59
CA PHE A 47 5.68 6.20 5.15
C PHE A 47 6.06 7.56 5.78
N VAL A 48 6.32 7.59 7.08
CA VAL A 48 6.61 8.83 7.85
C VAL A 48 8.10 9.22 7.77
N GLY A 49 9.00 8.26 7.53
CA GLY A 49 10.45 8.48 7.46
C GLY A 49 10.95 9.24 6.23
N GLY A 50 10.08 9.55 5.26
CA GLY A 50 10.40 10.41 4.11
C GLY A 50 11.21 9.77 2.97
N ASP A 51 11.82 8.60 3.17
CA ASP A 51 12.71 7.97 2.16
C ASP A 51 11.99 6.95 1.24
N ALA A 52 10.86 6.37 1.70
CA ALA A 52 10.18 5.32 0.94
C ALA A 52 9.27 5.86 -0.17
N ALA A 53 8.71 7.06 -0.04
CA ALA A 53 7.90 7.67 -1.11
C ALA A 53 8.78 8.00 -2.33
N LEU A 54 10.00 8.52 -2.09
CA LEU A 54 10.97 8.80 -3.14
C LEU A 54 11.51 7.50 -3.75
N SER A 55 11.90 6.52 -2.93
CA SER A 55 12.41 5.23 -3.43
C SER A 55 11.34 4.41 -4.18
N ALA A 56 10.08 4.42 -3.73
CA ALA A 56 8.97 3.76 -4.43
C ALA A 56 8.64 4.47 -5.76
N ALA A 57 8.64 5.81 -5.78
CA ALA A 57 8.46 6.58 -7.02
C ALA A 57 9.63 6.39 -8.00
N LEU A 58 10.88 6.32 -7.51
CA LEU A 58 12.06 6.02 -8.33
C LEU A 58 12.04 4.59 -8.89
N ASN A 59 11.69 3.60 -8.07
CA ASN A 59 11.59 2.22 -8.54
C ASN A 59 10.45 2.05 -9.56
N ALA A 60 9.33 2.76 -9.39
CA ALA A 60 8.24 2.78 -10.36
C ALA A 60 8.63 3.49 -11.68
N SER A 61 9.40 4.58 -11.64
CA SER A 61 9.83 5.30 -12.84
C SER A 61 10.93 4.57 -13.62
N THR A 62 11.87 3.91 -12.92
CA THR A 62 12.94 3.12 -13.54
C THR A 62 12.42 1.81 -14.16
N SER A 63 11.48 1.12 -13.52
CA SER A 63 10.82 -0.06 -14.10
C SER A 63 9.94 0.28 -15.32
N ALA A 64 9.30 1.45 -15.34
CA ALA A 64 8.57 1.94 -16.51
C ALA A 64 9.50 2.31 -17.69
N SER A 65 10.70 2.83 -17.43
CA SER A 65 11.64 3.26 -18.48
C SER A 65 12.55 2.13 -19.00
N ALA A 66 12.70 1.02 -18.28
CA ALA A 66 13.51 -0.13 -18.69
C ALA A 66 12.78 -1.11 -19.63
N SER A 67 11.54 -0.80 -20.03
CA SER A 67 10.71 -1.63 -20.91
C SER A 67 10.62 -1.08 -22.35
N GLY A 68 11.59 -0.26 -22.78
CA GLY A 68 11.67 0.34 -24.11
C GLY A 68 12.81 -0.23 -24.94
#